data_AF-A0A0F7TVK6-F1
#
_entry.id   AF-A0A0F7TVK6-F1
#
_cell.length_a   1.000
_cell.length_b   1.000
_cell.length_c   1.000
_cell.angle_alpha   90.00
_cell.angle_beta   90.00
_cell.angle_gamma   90.00
#
_symmetry.space_group_name_H-M   'P 1'
#
loop_
_entity.id
_entity.type
_entity.pdbx_description
1 polymer ?
#
loop_
_entity_poly.entity_id
_entity_poly.type
_entity_poly.pdbx_seq_one_letter_code
_entity_poly.pdbx_strand_id
1 'polypeptide(L)'
;MHFTTTFLATLAPLALASNAIVQNACTDPVYLWSVGGSVGEGQTINPGANYTETTHYDDVSGGIALKITRTENGLYDGSPQTNFQYALTDHLYYDLFDVYGDPFSGSTLVVHPSLDTCSSICWDGGVETLATSQTEACSTDADITLTLCAESC
;
A
#
# COMPACT_ATOMS: atom_id res chain seq x y z
N MET A 1 -45.12 35.54 -22.80
CA MET A 1 -44.93 34.13 -22.40
C MET A 1 -43.58 34.06 -21.70
N HIS A 2 -43.55 33.90 -20.38
CA HIS A 2 -42.31 33.76 -19.61
C HIS A 2 -42.04 32.27 -19.39
N PHE A 3 -40.92 31.78 -19.92
CA PHE A 3 -40.42 30.44 -19.65
C PHE A 3 -39.46 30.53 -18.45
N THR A 4 -39.85 29.92 -17.33
CA THR A 4 -39.00 29.78 -16.15
C THR A 4 -38.20 28.49 -16.31
N THR A 5 -36.91 28.61 -16.61
CA THR A 5 -35.99 27.47 -16.75
C THR A 5 -35.49 27.07 -15.37
N THR A 6 -35.99 25.96 -14.83
CA THR A 6 -35.48 25.33 -13.61
C THR A 6 -34.18 24.58 -13.91
N PHE A 7 -33.05 25.07 -13.40
CA PHE A 7 -31.79 24.33 -13.37
C PHE A 7 -31.85 23.27 -12.26
N LEU A 8 -31.87 21.98 -12.63
CA LEU A 8 -31.56 20.90 -11.69
C LEU A 8 -30.04 20.79 -11.59
N ALA A 9 -29.47 21.13 -10.43
CA ALA A 9 -28.10 20.82 -10.10
C ALA A 9 -28.01 19.35 -9.69
N THR A 10 -27.40 18.51 -10.53
CA THR A 10 -27.09 17.12 -10.18
C THR A 10 -25.87 17.12 -9.26
N LEU A 11 -26.04 16.78 -7.98
CA LEU A 11 -24.92 16.44 -7.12
C LEU A 11 -24.35 15.10 -7.58
N ALA A 12 -23.17 15.12 -8.20
CA ALA A 12 -22.40 13.90 -8.41
C ALA A 12 -21.90 13.42 -7.03
N PRO A 13 -22.00 12.12 -6.71
CA PRO A 13 -21.39 11.59 -5.49
C PRO A 13 -19.87 11.81 -5.56
N LEU A 14 -19.29 12.39 -4.51
CA LEU A 14 -17.84 12.36 -4.31
C LEU A 14 -17.47 10.90 -4.04
N ALA A 15 -16.81 10.26 -4.99
CA ALA A 15 -16.08 9.04 -4.69
C ALA A 15 -14.96 9.42 -3.72
N LEU A 16 -15.00 8.88 -2.50
CA LEU A 16 -13.87 8.97 -1.58
C LEU A 16 -12.76 8.10 -2.18
N ALA A 17 -11.65 8.72 -2.56
CA ALA A 17 -10.48 8.02 -3.05
C ALA A 17 -9.73 7.45 -1.85
N SER A 18 -9.55 6.13 -1.81
CA SER A 18 -8.66 5.47 -0.84
C SER A 18 -7.21 5.53 -1.28
N ASN A 19 -6.29 5.35 -0.34
CA ASN A 19 -4.86 5.47 -0.56
C ASN A 19 -4.11 4.25 -0.02
N ALA A 20 -3.04 3.89 -0.73
CA ALA A 20 -1.99 3.01 -0.23
C ALA A 20 -0.84 3.88 0.30
N ILE A 21 -0.47 3.67 1.56
CA ILE A 21 0.48 4.48 2.29
C ILE A 21 1.61 3.60 2.80
N VAL A 22 2.86 4.03 2.62
CA VAL A 22 4.02 3.41 3.26
C VAL A 22 4.68 4.44 4.16
N GLN A 23 4.63 4.20 5.46
CA GLN A 23 5.28 5.03 6.48
C GLN A 23 6.62 4.43 6.88
N ASN A 24 7.69 5.23 6.76
CA ASN A 24 9.01 4.82 7.21
C ASN A 24 9.25 5.26 8.67
N ALA A 25 8.98 4.38 9.64
CA ALA A 25 9.33 4.63 11.05
C ALA A 25 10.75 4.14 11.39
N CYS A 26 11.51 3.64 10.41
CA CYS A 26 12.90 3.23 10.59
C CYS A 26 13.84 4.43 10.76
N THR A 27 15.07 4.17 11.20
CA THR A 27 16.10 5.20 11.38
C THR A 27 16.84 5.58 10.09
N ASP A 28 16.73 4.76 9.04
CA ASP A 28 17.39 4.95 7.75
C ASP A 28 16.38 5.13 6.63
N PRO A 29 16.76 5.78 5.51
CA PRO A 29 15.92 5.81 4.31
C PRO A 29 15.61 4.40 3.78
N VAL A 30 14.42 4.26 3.19
CA VAL A 30 14.03 3.09 2.39
C VAL A 30 13.70 3.53 0.98
N TYR A 31 13.69 2.57 0.06
CA TYR A 31 13.49 2.84 -1.36
C TYR A 31 12.29 2.05 -1.86
N LEU A 32 11.41 2.71 -2.60
CA LEU A 32 10.13 2.16 -3.01
C LEU A 32 9.92 2.34 -4.50
N TRP A 33 9.30 1.35 -5.13
CA TRP A 33 8.73 1.45 -6.46
C TRP A 33 7.29 0.97 -6.45
N SER A 34 6.40 1.73 -7.07
CA SER A 34 5.05 1.27 -7.39
C SER A 34 5.09 0.47 -8.68
N VAL A 35 4.71 -0.82 -8.62
CA VAL A 35 4.88 -1.77 -9.72
C VAL A 35 3.54 -2.42 -10.06
N GLY A 36 3.00 -2.08 -11.24
CA GLY A 36 1.84 -2.73 -11.86
C GLY A 36 2.21 -3.31 -13.22
N GLY A 37 1.44 -2.99 -14.27
CA GLY A 37 1.78 -3.28 -15.67
C GLY A 37 3.08 -2.63 -16.15
N SER A 38 3.55 -1.62 -15.42
CA SER A 38 4.85 -0.98 -15.60
C SER A 38 5.48 -0.66 -14.24
N VAL A 39 6.78 -0.40 -14.24
CA VAL A 39 7.52 0.03 -13.05
C VAL A 39 7.49 1.56 -12.99
N GLY A 40 6.97 2.10 -11.88
CA GLY A 40 7.00 3.54 -11.60
C GLY A 40 8.39 4.07 -11.25
N GLU A 41 8.48 5.38 -11.06
CA GLU A 41 9.75 6.00 -10.64
C GLU A 41 10.13 5.58 -9.22
N GLY A 42 11.43 5.36 -9.00
CA GLY A 42 11.97 5.05 -7.68
C GLY A 42 11.80 6.21 -6.71
N GLN A 43 11.33 5.92 -5.51
CA GLN A 43 11.07 6.87 -4.44
C GLN A 43 12.00 6.60 -3.26
N THR A 44 12.60 7.64 -2.70
CA THR A 44 13.30 7.57 -1.42
C THR A 44 12.37 8.06 -0.32
N ILE A 45 12.07 7.19 0.65
CA ILE A 45 11.27 7.54 1.82
C ILE A 45 12.23 7.74 3.00
N ASN A 46 12.47 9.00 3.36
CA ASN A 46 13.32 9.34 4.49
C ASN A 46 12.68 8.91 5.83
N PRO A 47 13.47 8.77 6.91
CA PRO A 47 12.95 8.52 8.25
C PRO A 47 11.84 9.51 8.64
N GLY A 48 10.72 8.98 9.14
CA GLY A 48 9.54 9.74 9.53
C GLY A 48 8.69 10.28 8.38
N ALA A 49 9.05 9.98 7.13
CA ALA A 49 8.28 10.37 5.94
C ALA A 49 7.41 9.22 5.43
N ASN A 50 6.47 9.57 4.56
CA ASN A 50 5.54 8.64 3.94
C ASN A 50 5.63 8.71 2.42
N TYR A 51 5.43 7.56 1.76
CA TYR A 51 4.93 7.50 0.39
C TYR A 51 3.41 7.33 0.42
N THR A 52 2.72 7.92 -0.55
CA THR A 52 1.26 7.80 -0.68
C THR A 52 0.87 7.81 -2.15
N GLU A 53 0.04 6.86 -2.54
CA GLU A 53 -0.64 6.88 -3.83
C GLU A 53 -2.12 6.51 -3.67
N THR A 54 -2.96 7.04 -4.56
CA THR A 54 -4.36 6.64 -4.63
C THR A 54 -4.47 5.21 -5.14
N THR A 55 -5.25 4.38 -4.45
CA THR A 55 -5.48 3.00 -4.87
C THR A 55 -6.22 2.97 -6.21
N HIS A 56 -5.85 2.02 -7.06
CA HIS A 56 -6.44 1.84 -8.37
C HIS A 56 -6.31 0.37 -8.82
N TYR A 57 -7.08 0.02 -9.86
CA TYR A 57 -6.90 -1.22 -10.59
C TYR A 57 -5.89 -1.00 -11.71
N ASP A 58 -4.96 -1.94 -11.89
CA ASP A 58 -4.09 -2.00 -13.06
C ASP A 58 -4.59 -3.10 -14.00
N ASP A 59 -4.95 -2.74 -15.23
CA ASP A 59 -5.54 -3.68 -16.20
C ASP A 59 -4.56 -4.76 -16.71
N VAL A 60 -3.26 -4.61 -16.47
CA VAL A 60 -2.21 -5.53 -16.97
C VAL A 60 -1.80 -6.52 -15.88
N SER A 61 -1.53 -6.05 -14.67
CA SER A 61 -1.12 -6.88 -13.52
C SER A 61 -2.29 -7.31 -12.63
N GLY A 62 -3.44 -6.63 -12.70
CA GLY A 62 -4.61 -6.87 -11.85
C GLY A 62 -4.53 -6.22 -10.46
N GLY A 63 -3.45 -5.49 -10.17
CA GLY A 63 -3.15 -4.86 -8.89
C GLY A 63 -1.76 -4.23 -8.89
N ILE A 64 -1.40 -3.57 -7.79
CA ILE A 64 -0.14 -2.86 -7.63
C ILE A 64 0.66 -3.49 -6.50
N ALA A 65 1.96 -3.67 -6.71
CA ALA A 65 2.91 -4.01 -5.67
C ALA A 65 3.80 -2.80 -5.37
N LEU A 66 3.68 -2.27 -4.15
CA LEU A 66 4.65 -1.33 -3.59
C LEU A 66 5.85 -2.16 -3.10
N LYS A 67 6.94 -2.14 -3.86
CA LYS A 67 8.14 -2.93 -3.57
C LYS A 67 9.14 -2.07 -2.82
N ILE A 68 9.51 -2.48 -1.61
CA ILE A 68 10.33 -1.71 -0.67
C ILE A 68 11.65 -2.43 -0.39
N THR A 69 12.76 -1.71 -0.48
CA THR A 69 14.11 -2.21 -0.22
C THR A 69 14.89 -1.29 0.74
N ARG A 70 15.93 -1.83 1.38
CA ARG A 70 16.90 -1.05 2.18
C ARG A 70 18.07 -0.50 1.34
N THR A 71 18.17 -0.90 0.08
CA THR A 71 19.22 -0.52 -0.88
C THR A 71 18.64 0.33 -1.99
N GLU A 72 19.35 1.39 -2.38
CA GLU A 72 18.85 2.44 -3.29
C GLU A 72 18.41 1.93 -4.66
N ASN A 73 19.05 0.87 -5.15
CA ASN A 73 18.74 0.25 -6.43
C ASN A 73 18.20 -1.18 -6.27
N GLY A 74 17.62 -1.46 -5.09
CA GLY A 74 17.29 -2.81 -4.64
C GLY A 74 16.30 -3.57 -5.52
N LEU A 75 15.47 -2.85 -6.28
CA LEU A 75 14.57 -3.47 -7.25
C LEU A 75 15.32 -4.24 -8.35
N TYR A 76 16.53 -3.82 -8.70
CA TYR A 76 17.24 -4.27 -9.91
C TYR A 76 18.50 -5.09 -9.65
N ASP A 77 18.93 -5.27 -8.40
CA ASP A 77 20.19 -5.92 -8.04
C ASP A 77 20.02 -7.24 -7.26
N GLY A 78 18.78 -7.69 -7.06
CA GLY A 78 18.47 -8.90 -6.30
C GLY A 78 18.49 -8.71 -4.77
N SER A 79 18.48 -7.46 -4.29
CA SER A 79 18.30 -7.16 -2.88
C SER A 79 16.97 -7.71 -2.34
N PRO A 80 16.90 -8.08 -1.05
CA PRO A 80 15.66 -8.42 -0.37
C PRO A 80 14.62 -7.31 -0.49
N GLN A 81 13.35 -7.68 -0.70
CA GLN A 81 12.25 -6.74 -0.92
C GLN A 81 11.04 -7.18 -0.11
N THR A 82 10.45 -6.23 0.60
CA THR A 82 9.09 -6.38 1.14
C THR A 82 8.13 -5.79 0.13
N ASN A 83 7.12 -6.56 -0.24
CA ASN A 83 6.12 -6.18 -1.22
C ASN A 83 4.79 -6.01 -0.50
N PHE A 84 4.30 -4.78 -0.48
CA PHE A 84 2.97 -4.42 -0.01
C PHE A 84 2.06 -4.27 -1.21
N GLN A 85 1.13 -5.20 -1.41
CA GLN A 85 0.28 -5.19 -2.59
C GLN A 85 -1.12 -4.73 -2.27
N TYR A 86 -1.77 -4.20 -3.29
CA TYR A 86 -3.20 -3.98 -3.27
C TYR A 86 -3.84 -4.16 -4.65
N ALA A 87 -5.14 -4.43 -4.65
CA ALA A 87 -5.97 -4.39 -5.86
C ALA A 87 -7.33 -3.78 -5.52
N LEU A 88 -7.73 -2.73 -6.24
CA LEU A 88 -9.03 -2.08 -6.07
C LEU A 88 -10.02 -2.59 -7.12
N THR A 89 -10.87 -3.53 -6.77
CA THR A 89 -11.93 -4.08 -7.64
C THR A 89 -13.31 -3.73 -7.08
N ASP A 90 -14.13 -4.74 -6.79
CA ASP A 90 -15.33 -4.66 -5.95
C ASP A 90 -15.00 -4.46 -4.46
N HIS A 91 -13.79 -4.84 -4.05
CA HIS A 91 -13.22 -4.59 -2.72
C HIS A 91 -11.80 -4.05 -2.87
N LEU A 92 -11.26 -3.49 -1.78
CA LEU A 92 -9.83 -3.24 -1.67
C LEU A 92 -9.17 -4.50 -1.07
N TYR A 93 -8.47 -5.25 -1.90
CA TYR A 93 -7.64 -6.37 -1.44
C TYR A 93 -6.23 -5.88 -1.14
N TYR A 94 -5.59 -6.45 -0.11
CA TYR A 94 -4.21 -6.14 0.23
C TYR A 94 -3.51 -7.34 0.87
N ASP A 95 -2.20 -7.40 0.67
CA ASP A 95 -1.34 -8.41 1.28
C ASP A 95 0.06 -7.85 1.55
N LEU A 96 0.85 -8.65 2.28
CA LEU A 96 2.26 -8.38 2.55
C LEU A 96 3.03 -9.68 2.34
N PHE A 97 4.12 -9.63 1.59
CA PHE A 97 5.00 -10.79 1.38
C PHE A 97 6.44 -10.31 1.09
N ASP A 98 7.41 -11.17 1.35
CA ASP A 98 8.83 -10.89 1.08
C ASP A 98 9.34 -11.68 -0.14
N VAL A 99 10.27 -11.08 -0.89
CA VAL A 99 11.00 -11.74 -1.98
C VAL A 99 12.49 -11.50 -1.83
N TYR A 100 13.29 -12.51 -2.22
CA TYR A 100 14.75 -12.46 -2.16
C TYR A 100 15.35 -12.30 -0.74
N GLY A 101 14.55 -12.53 0.30
CA GLY A 101 14.92 -12.47 1.71
C GLY A 101 14.06 -11.47 2.49
N ASP A 102 14.41 -11.23 3.76
CA ASP A 102 13.60 -10.44 4.69
C ASP A 102 14.28 -9.10 5.04
N PRO A 103 14.04 -8.00 4.29
CA PRO A 103 14.79 -6.75 4.44
C PRO A 103 14.57 -6.03 5.78
N PHE A 104 13.47 -6.35 6.48
CA PHE A 104 13.12 -5.76 7.77
C PHE A 104 13.16 -6.76 8.93
N SER A 105 13.83 -7.90 8.75
CA SER A 105 13.99 -8.88 9.82
C SER A 105 14.52 -8.24 11.12
N GLY A 106 13.82 -8.52 12.23
CA GLY A 106 14.07 -7.92 13.53
C GLY A 106 13.36 -6.59 13.78
N SER A 107 12.52 -6.11 12.87
CA SER A 107 11.70 -4.90 13.01
C SER A 107 10.24 -5.20 12.66
N THR A 108 9.29 -4.77 13.49
CA THR A 108 7.86 -5.00 13.26
C THR A 108 7.39 -4.33 11.97
N LEU A 109 6.63 -5.06 11.16
CA LEU A 109 5.87 -4.54 10.02
C LEU A 109 4.37 -4.67 10.28
N VAL A 110 3.61 -3.60 10.04
CA VAL A 110 2.15 -3.58 10.26
C VAL A 110 1.45 -2.96 9.06
N VAL A 111 0.54 -3.70 8.43
CA VAL A 111 -0.47 -3.15 7.52
C VAL A 111 -1.75 -2.91 8.31
N HIS A 112 -2.16 -1.65 8.41
CA HIS A 112 -3.38 -1.24 9.12
C HIS A 112 -4.33 -0.50 8.17
N PRO A 113 -5.54 -1.04 7.93
CA PRO A 113 -6.60 -0.31 7.24
C PRO A 113 -7.18 0.81 8.11
N SER A 114 -7.68 1.88 7.50
CA SER A 114 -8.31 2.99 8.22
C SER A 114 -9.69 2.66 8.79
N LEU A 115 -10.26 1.50 8.45
CA LEU A 115 -11.54 1.02 8.95
C LEU A 115 -11.32 -0.14 9.91
N ASP A 116 -11.69 0.04 11.18
CA ASP A 116 -11.53 -0.95 12.26
C ASP A 116 -12.24 -2.29 12.02
N THR A 117 -13.16 -2.34 11.06
CA THR A 117 -13.85 -3.57 10.65
C THR A 117 -13.00 -4.48 9.77
N CYS A 118 -11.88 -3.98 9.25
CA CYS A 118 -10.98 -4.70 8.37
C CYS A 118 -9.77 -5.25 9.15
N SER A 119 -9.28 -6.42 8.76
CA SER A 119 -8.16 -7.07 9.42
C SER A 119 -6.86 -6.27 9.29
N SER A 120 -5.97 -6.34 10.27
CA SER A 120 -4.58 -5.87 10.08
C SER A 120 -3.66 -7.06 9.78
N ILE A 121 -2.59 -6.82 9.03
CA ILE A 121 -1.50 -7.80 8.86
C ILE A 121 -0.37 -7.33 9.76
N CYS A 122 0.10 -8.17 10.67
CA CYS A 122 1.27 -7.86 11.50
C CYS A 122 2.33 -8.94 11.45
N TRP A 123 3.57 -8.54 11.20
CA TRP A 123 4.78 -9.35 11.33
C TRP A 123 5.66 -8.75 12.42
N ASP A 124 5.50 -9.25 13.65
CA ASP A 124 6.21 -8.74 14.82
C ASP A 124 7.74 -8.81 14.68
N GLY A 125 8.25 -9.84 13.99
CA GLY A 125 9.68 -10.02 13.70
C GLY A 125 10.14 -9.47 12.35
N GLY A 126 9.27 -8.79 11.59
CA GLY A 126 9.59 -8.32 10.24
C GLY A 126 9.86 -9.42 9.23
N VAL A 127 9.25 -10.59 9.46
CA VAL A 127 9.37 -11.80 8.63
C VAL A 127 7.98 -12.40 8.53
N GLU A 128 7.63 -12.93 7.35
CA GLU A 128 6.38 -13.63 7.13
C GLU A 128 6.23 -14.80 8.12
N THR A 129 5.19 -14.76 8.95
CA THR A 129 5.00 -15.75 10.04
C THR A 129 4.17 -16.96 9.64
N LEU A 130 3.50 -16.92 8.49
CA LEU A 130 2.62 -17.99 8.01
C LEU A 130 3.18 -18.58 6.71
N ALA A 131 3.00 -19.90 6.54
CA ALA A 131 3.39 -20.59 5.30
C ALA A 131 2.48 -20.27 4.09
N THR A 132 1.47 -19.41 4.27
CA THR A 132 0.52 -19.00 3.25
C THR A 132 0.33 -17.50 3.32
N SER A 133 0.48 -16.84 2.16
CA SER A 133 0.16 -15.41 1.96
C SER A 133 -1.19 -15.06 2.56
N GLN A 134 -1.24 -14.05 3.44
CA GLN A 134 -2.49 -13.51 3.99
C GLN A 134 -2.96 -12.36 3.11
N THR A 135 -3.85 -12.66 2.18
CA THR A 135 -4.61 -11.64 1.48
C THR A 135 -5.86 -11.29 2.28
N GLU A 136 -5.97 -10.04 2.67
CA GLU A 136 -7.11 -9.48 3.36
C GLU A 136 -7.95 -8.62 2.41
N ALA A 137 -9.17 -8.28 2.83
CA ALA A 137 -10.08 -7.45 2.05
C ALA A 137 -10.71 -6.36 2.94
N CYS A 138 -10.98 -5.20 2.34
CA CYS A 138 -11.66 -4.09 2.99
C CYS A 138 -12.61 -3.37 2.02
N SER A 139 -13.37 -2.42 2.54
CA SER A 139 -14.17 -1.51 1.72
C SER A 139 -13.29 -0.68 0.79
N THR A 140 -13.83 -0.31 -0.37
CA THR A 140 -13.10 0.43 -1.41
C THR A 140 -12.73 1.86 -1.01
N ASP A 141 -13.33 2.39 0.05
CA ASP A 141 -13.06 3.71 0.63
C ASP A 141 -12.06 3.70 1.80
N ALA A 142 -11.48 2.54 2.13
CA ALA A 142 -10.49 2.42 3.20
C ALA A 142 -9.07 2.76 2.72
N ASP A 143 -8.36 3.61 3.46
CA ASP A 143 -6.91 3.72 3.29
C ASP A 143 -6.24 2.48 3.89
N ILE A 144 -5.10 2.07 3.32
CA ILE A 144 -4.27 0.99 3.84
C ILE A 144 -2.86 1.52 4.07
N THR A 145 -2.36 1.40 5.30
CA THR A 145 -1.04 1.91 5.69
C THR A 145 -0.12 0.77 6.09
N LEU A 146 0.99 0.59 5.39
CA LEU A 146 2.13 -0.18 5.88
C LEU A 146 3.05 0.73 6.69
N THR A 147 3.22 0.42 7.97
CA THR A 147 4.24 1.04 8.84
C THR A 147 5.46 0.12 8.94
N LEU A 148 6.60 0.62 8.46
CA LEU A 148 7.90 -0.04 8.53
C LEU A 148 8.57 0.29 9.86
N CYS A 149 9.17 -0.72 10.52
CA CYS A 149 9.80 -0.57 11.84
C CYS A 149 8.84 0.01 12.89
N ALA A 150 7.61 -0.49 12.94
CA ALA A 150 6.61 -0.09 13.91
C ALA A 150 7.05 -0.42 15.36
N GLU A 151 6.45 0.24 16.35
CA GLU A 151 6.73 -0.04 17.76
C GLU A 151 6.21 -1.42 18.21
N SER A 152 5.07 -1.84 17.64
CA SER A 152 4.45 -3.13 17.89
C SER A 152 3.39 -3.44 16.83
N CYS A 153 2.87 -4.67 16.84
CA CYS A 153 1.48 -4.93 16.46
C CYS A 153 0.52 -4.23 17.45
#